data_AF-W2F2S0-F1
#
_entry.id   AF-W2F2S0-F1
#
_cell.length_a   1.000
_cell.length_b   1.000
_cell.length_c   1.000
_cell.angle_alpha   90.00
_cell.angle_beta   90.00
_cell.angle_gamma   90.00
#
_symmetry.space_group_name_H-M   'P 1'
#
loop_
_entity.id
_entity.type
_entity.pdbx_description
1 polymer ?
#
loop_
_entity_poly.entity_id
_entity_poly.type
_entity_poly.pdbx_seq_one_letter_code
_entity_poly.pdbx_strand_id
1 'polypeptide(L)'
;MRWDNLRLAGDGTGDQALPLFARGAITRTFDTPEFRGITFYEIHARSIINRVPGASRVPFEWTINPYRGCSHACVYCFARKTHEYLDLDAGRDFDSKIVVKVNAPDLVRRELAAPKWTGAPIAMGTNVDCYQRAEGRYRLMPGIIAALRDAANPFSILTKGSLILRDLDLLVEASQVTEVSTAVSAGFLDDDAWRAVEPGTPNPRKRLEVCATLNEHGVRCGVLMAPILPYLTDSPALLSATVRRIAEAGAVHVTPIVLHLRPGAREWFMAWLSREHPRLVPRYLELYGRGAYAPKAYQERIGRQVAELARQHGVGRATPREARRIRPTATPQRPSGQWPQPGSVPPLEPASARGPDEHTPDQRYAHRPGRTAAETRRPPTPEQLTLL
;
A
#
# COMPACT_ATOMS: atom_id res chain seq x y z
N MET A 1 33.33 12.12 -10.46
CA MET A 1 33.09 12.77 -9.15
C MET A 1 32.76 14.23 -9.42
N ARG A 2 31.52 14.69 -9.18
CA ARG A 2 31.12 16.09 -9.43
C ARG A 2 29.85 16.46 -8.66
N TRP A 3 29.89 16.48 -7.32
CA TRP A 3 28.70 16.81 -6.51
C TRP A 3 29.03 17.59 -5.22
N ASP A 4 29.89 18.61 -5.30
CA ASP A 4 30.24 19.50 -4.18
C ASP A 4 29.50 20.85 -4.22
N ASN A 5 28.17 20.83 -4.32
CA ASN A 5 27.35 22.02 -4.06
C ASN A 5 26.25 21.68 -3.05
N LEU A 6 26.65 21.16 -1.89
CA LEU A 6 25.78 20.98 -0.73
C LEU A 6 25.84 22.26 0.12
N ARG A 7 24.79 23.09 0.09
CA ARG A 7 24.61 24.14 1.09
C ARG A 7 24.03 23.50 2.36
N LEU A 8 24.89 23.24 3.34
CA LEU A 8 24.47 23.02 4.72
C LEU A 8 24.07 24.38 5.30
N ALA A 9 22.79 24.66 5.44
CA ALA A 9 22.35 25.71 6.36
C ALA A 9 22.39 25.08 7.75
N GLY A 10 23.45 25.34 8.50
CA GLY A 10 23.63 24.74 9.82
C GLY A 10 24.35 25.68 10.75
N ASP A 11 23.58 26.42 11.54
CA ASP A 11 23.76 26.60 12.98
C ASP A 11 22.58 27.40 13.55
N GLY A 12 22.06 26.93 14.68
CA GLY A 12 20.86 27.49 15.28
C GLY A 12 21.10 28.88 15.85
N THR A 13 20.48 29.88 15.24
CA THR A 13 19.97 31.06 15.96
C THR A 13 18.55 31.30 15.49
N GLY A 14 17.63 31.36 16.45
CA GLY A 14 16.21 31.10 16.28
C GLY A 14 15.52 31.96 15.22
N ASP A 15 14.97 31.29 14.22
CA ASP A 15 13.94 31.87 13.37
C ASP A 15 12.58 31.42 13.90
N GLN A 16 11.84 32.34 14.54
CA GLN A 16 10.50 32.07 15.05
C GLN A 16 9.48 31.76 13.93
N ALA A 17 9.88 31.86 12.66
CA ALA A 17 9.06 31.50 11.50
C ALA A 17 9.13 30.02 11.08
N LEU A 18 10.00 29.20 11.66
CA LEU A 18 10.09 27.77 11.31
C LEU A 18 9.09 26.93 12.12
N PRO A 19 8.31 26.03 11.46
CA PRO A 19 7.43 25.11 12.16
C PRO A 19 8.14 24.29 13.24
N LEU A 20 7.43 23.92 14.32
CA LEU A 20 8.02 23.23 15.47
C LEU A 20 8.76 21.93 15.10
N PHE A 21 8.26 21.19 14.11
CA PHE A 21 8.91 19.95 13.66
C PHE A 21 10.26 20.18 12.95
N ALA A 22 10.48 21.39 12.42
CA ALA A 22 11.73 21.75 11.75
C ALA A 22 12.83 22.11 12.77
N ARG A 23 12.48 22.34 14.04
CA ARG A 23 13.45 22.58 15.11
C ARG A 23 14.21 21.29 15.40
N GLY A 24 15.46 21.21 14.96
CA GLY A 24 16.31 20.02 15.03
C GLY A 24 16.22 19.09 13.80
N ALA A 25 15.47 19.48 12.77
CA ALA A 25 15.51 18.81 11.48
C ALA A 25 16.68 19.35 10.64
N ILE A 26 17.35 18.48 9.88
CA ILE A 26 18.29 18.93 8.85
C ILE A 26 17.47 19.29 7.62
N THR A 27 17.49 20.56 7.24
CA THR A 27 16.80 21.04 6.05
C THR A 27 17.70 20.90 4.83
N ARG A 28 17.26 20.17 3.81
CA ARG A 28 17.98 20.01 2.54
C ARG A 28 17.15 20.48 1.36
N THR A 29 17.82 21.12 0.43
CA THR A 29 17.30 21.41 -0.92
C THR A 29 18.30 20.87 -1.93
N PHE A 30 17.80 20.38 -3.06
CA PHE A 30 18.65 19.86 -4.13
C PHE A 30 18.43 20.67 -5.40
N ASP A 31 19.51 21.17 -5.98
CA ASP A 31 19.48 21.91 -7.25
C ASP A 31 19.64 20.95 -8.44
N THR A 32 18.73 19.98 -8.53
CA THR A 32 18.60 19.09 -9.69
C THR A 32 17.20 19.27 -10.28
N PRO A 33 17.03 19.12 -11.61
CA PRO A 33 15.72 19.31 -12.26
C PRO A 33 14.59 18.51 -11.59
N GLU A 34 14.90 17.32 -11.08
CA GLU A 34 13.94 16.38 -10.48
C GLU A 34 13.44 16.81 -9.09
N PHE A 35 14.17 17.68 -8.40
CA PHE A 35 13.87 18.14 -7.04
C PHE A 35 13.75 19.67 -6.92
N ARG A 36 13.76 20.37 -8.04
CA ARG A 36 13.62 21.83 -8.06
C ARG A 36 12.34 22.26 -7.34
N GLY A 37 12.50 23.12 -6.33
CA GLY A 37 11.38 23.63 -5.52
C GLY A 37 10.90 22.68 -4.42
N ILE A 38 11.60 21.56 -4.18
CA ILE A 38 11.31 20.64 -3.08
C ILE A 38 12.32 20.85 -1.95
N THR A 39 11.80 20.99 -0.73
CA THR A 39 12.55 21.02 0.52
C THR A 39 12.34 19.73 1.29
N PHE A 40 13.43 19.10 1.71
CA PHE A 40 13.43 17.90 2.53
C PHE A 40 13.77 18.26 3.97
N TYR A 41 12.96 17.80 4.91
CA TYR A 41 13.18 17.94 6.35
C TYR A 41 13.56 16.58 6.91
N GLU A 42 14.85 16.35 7.11
CA GLU A 42 15.36 15.11 7.69
C GLU A 42 15.18 15.13 9.20
N ILE A 43 14.46 14.13 9.72
CA ILE A 43 14.19 13.98 11.14
C ILE A 43 14.61 12.59 11.61
N HIS A 44 14.98 12.52 12.89
CA HIS A 44 15.07 11.25 13.61
C HIS A 44 13.73 10.99 14.30
N ALA A 45 12.98 10.03 13.79
CA ALA A 45 11.71 9.65 14.41
C ALA A 45 11.94 8.84 15.68
N ARG A 46 11.00 8.92 16.63
CA ARG A 46 11.02 8.09 17.85
C ARG A 46 10.46 6.69 17.59
N SER A 47 9.46 6.61 16.72
CA SER A 47 8.84 5.35 16.27
C SER A 47 8.52 5.36 14.78
N ILE A 48 8.35 4.16 14.20
CA ILE A 48 8.04 4.02 12.77
C ILE A 48 6.86 3.09 12.47
N ILE A 49 6.57 2.09 13.31
CA ILE A 49 5.43 1.19 13.17
C ILE A 49 4.21 1.83 13.86
N ASN A 50 3.22 2.23 13.06
CA ASN A 50 2.07 3.00 13.51
C ASN A 50 0.81 2.15 13.51
N ARG A 51 0.07 2.14 14.62
CA ARG A 51 -1.25 1.52 14.68
C ARG A 51 -2.27 2.40 13.99
N VAL A 52 -3.07 1.82 13.11
CA VAL A 52 -4.19 2.48 12.44
C VAL A 52 -5.32 2.71 13.47
N PRO A 53 -5.91 3.93 13.55
CA PRO A 53 -7.05 4.17 14.42
C PRO A 53 -8.22 3.24 14.09
N GLY A 54 -8.86 2.65 15.10
CA GLY A 54 -9.93 1.64 14.93
C GLY A 54 -11.18 2.11 14.17
N ALA A 55 -11.40 3.42 14.05
CA ALA A 55 -12.46 3.99 13.22
C ALA A 55 -12.15 3.93 11.70
N SER A 56 -10.92 3.59 11.31
CA SER A 56 -10.51 3.51 9.91
C SER A 56 -11.00 2.20 9.29
N ARG A 57 -11.71 2.30 8.16
CA ARG A 57 -12.23 1.14 7.42
C ARG A 57 -11.20 0.63 6.41
N VAL A 58 -10.04 0.19 6.89
CA VAL A 58 -8.96 -0.38 6.07
C VAL A 58 -8.65 -1.80 6.53
N PRO A 59 -8.18 -2.70 5.65
CA PRO A 59 -7.99 -4.12 5.98
C PRO A 59 -6.68 -4.42 6.72
N PHE A 60 -6.03 -3.42 7.32
CA PHE A 60 -4.73 -3.55 7.99
C PHE A 60 -4.70 -2.73 9.28
N GLU A 61 -3.95 -3.22 10.27
CA GLU A 61 -3.84 -2.60 11.59
C GLU A 61 -2.55 -1.79 11.76
N TRP A 62 -1.48 -2.13 11.04
CA TRP A 62 -0.17 -1.53 11.23
C TRP A 62 0.38 -0.95 9.94
N THR A 63 1.10 0.17 10.04
CA THR A 63 1.68 0.86 8.88
C THR A 63 3.06 1.40 9.15
N ILE A 64 3.87 1.46 8.08
CA ILE A 64 5.13 2.20 8.06
C ILE A 64 5.00 3.32 7.03
N ASN A 65 5.32 4.54 7.46
CA ASN A 65 5.37 5.73 6.60
C ASN A 65 6.76 6.36 6.76
N PRO A 66 7.72 6.07 5.87
CA PRO A 66 9.09 6.59 5.96
C PRO A 66 9.16 8.08 5.61
N TYR A 67 8.17 8.57 4.87
CA TYR A 67 8.02 9.95 4.45
C TYR A 67 6.73 10.56 5.01
N ARG A 68 6.61 11.89 4.93
CA ARG A 68 5.35 12.64 5.01
C ARG A 68 5.41 13.78 4.01
N GLY A 69 4.31 13.97 3.28
CA GLY A 69 4.32 14.77 2.05
C GLY A 69 4.69 13.91 0.85
N CYS A 70 4.18 14.26 -0.32
CA CYS A 70 4.34 13.42 -1.50
C CYS A 70 4.54 14.25 -2.78
N SER A 71 5.73 14.13 -3.36
CA SER A 71 6.10 14.76 -4.64
C SER A 71 5.33 14.25 -5.86
N HIS A 72 4.47 13.24 -5.69
CA HIS A 72 3.50 12.83 -6.71
C HIS A 72 2.46 13.90 -7.02
N ALA A 73 2.18 14.81 -6.07
CA ALA A 73 1.30 15.95 -6.25
C ALA A 73 -0.11 15.60 -6.77
N CYS A 74 -0.66 14.44 -6.39
CA CYS A 74 -2.00 14.05 -6.78
C CYS A 74 -3.02 15.08 -6.23
N VAL A 75 -3.83 15.65 -7.12
CA VAL A 75 -4.80 16.72 -6.76
C VAL A 75 -5.82 16.23 -5.73
N TYR A 76 -6.16 14.95 -5.75
CA TYR A 76 -7.16 14.32 -4.88
C TYR A 76 -6.59 13.70 -3.58
N CYS A 77 -5.29 13.84 -3.30
CA CYS A 77 -4.63 13.05 -2.25
C CYS A 77 -5.21 13.32 -0.86
N PHE A 78 -5.86 12.32 -0.25
CA PHE A 78 -6.47 12.47 1.09
C PHE A 78 -5.46 12.76 2.20
N ALA A 79 -4.18 12.43 2.00
CA ALA A 79 -3.12 12.59 2.99
C ALA A 79 -2.64 14.04 3.13
N ARG A 80 -3.07 14.93 2.24
CA ARG A 80 -2.78 16.38 2.25
C ARG A 80 -2.99 17.02 3.61
N LYS A 81 -4.10 16.68 4.27
CA LYS A 81 -4.43 17.16 5.63
C LYS A 81 -3.35 16.86 6.66
N THR A 82 -2.54 15.83 6.46
CA THR A 82 -1.47 15.53 7.42
C THR A 82 -0.42 16.63 7.47
N HIS A 83 -0.30 17.53 6.51
CA HIS A 83 0.62 18.67 6.64
C HIS A 83 0.14 19.74 7.61
N GLU A 84 -1.17 19.86 7.85
CA GLU A 84 -1.71 20.85 8.78
C GLU A 84 -1.27 20.60 10.23
N TYR A 85 -1.02 19.34 10.64
CA TYR A 85 -0.47 19.06 11.99
C TYR A 85 1.00 19.46 12.16
N LEU A 86 1.62 19.99 11.10
CA LEU A 86 2.97 20.53 11.08
C LEU A 86 2.98 22.04 10.87
N ASP A 87 1.84 22.72 10.99
CA ASP A 87 1.69 24.14 10.66
C ASP A 87 2.08 24.45 9.20
N LEU A 88 1.87 23.48 8.30
CA LEU A 88 2.08 23.59 6.85
C LEU A 88 0.74 23.53 6.10
N ASP A 89 0.70 24.05 4.87
CA ASP A 89 -0.52 24.00 4.06
C ASP A 89 -0.79 22.60 3.45
N ALA A 90 -2.06 22.24 3.31
CA ALA A 90 -2.48 20.94 2.74
C ALA A 90 -2.33 20.86 1.21
N GLY A 91 -2.06 21.98 0.53
CA GLY A 91 -1.87 22.09 -0.91
C GLY A 91 -0.38 22.00 -1.29
N ARG A 92 0.24 23.15 -1.49
CA ARG A 92 1.58 23.26 -2.10
C ARG A 92 2.67 22.72 -1.17
N ASP A 93 2.59 22.98 0.12
CA ASP A 93 3.55 22.46 1.09
C ASP A 93 3.52 20.93 1.15
N PHE A 94 2.35 20.29 1.03
CA PHE A 94 2.29 18.82 0.95
C PHE A 94 3.09 18.24 -0.22
N ASP A 95 3.10 18.95 -1.34
CA ASP A 95 3.75 18.52 -2.58
C ASP A 95 5.26 18.82 -2.58
N SER A 96 5.69 19.84 -1.82
CA SER A 96 7.05 20.42 -1.90
C SER A 96 7.86 20.37 -0.61
N LYS A 97 7.24 20.16 0.55
CA LYS A 97 7.91 20.07 1.86
C LYS A 97 7.83 18.64 2.38
N ILE A 98 8.84 17.84 2.09
CA ILE A 98 8.84 16.40 2.38
C ILE A 98 9.60 16.13 3.68
N VAL A 99 8.92 15.59 4.69
CA VAL A 99 9.59 15.12 5.91
C VAL A 99 10.11 13.71 5.68
N VAL A 100 11.37 13.49 6.02
CA VAL A 100 12.09 12.23 5.79
C VAL A 100 12.55 11.67 7.13
N LYS A 101 12.08 10.47 7.48
CA LYS A 101 12.49 9.78 8.71
C LYS A 101 13.75 8.98 8.45
N VAL A 102 14.91 9.62 8.53
CA VAL A 102 16.19 9.04 8.06
C VAL A 102 16.61 7.78 8.82
N ASN A 103 16.17 7.63 10.06
CA ASN A 103 16.41 6.45 10.89
C ASN A 103 15.35 5.34 10.75
N ALA A 104 14.45 5.43 9.75
CA ALA A 104 13.36 4.47 9.59
C ALA A 104 13.82 2.99 9.53
N PRO A 105 14.86 2.59 8.76
CA PRO A 105 15.32 1.21 8.74
C PRO A 105 15.71 0.67 10.13
N ASP A 106 16.43 1.45 10.93
CA ASP A 106 16.88 1.04 12.26
C ASP A 106 15.72 0.96 13.26
N LEU A 107 14.77 1.88 13.15
CA LEU A 107 13.54 1.84 13.95
C LEU A 107 12.73 0.58 13.66
N VAL A 108 12.60 0.18 12.38
CA VAL A 108 11.86 -1.04 12.01
C VAL A 108 12.50 -2.26 12.67
N ARG A 109 13.83 -2.43 12.54
CA ARG A 109 14.54 -3.55 13.18
C ARG A 109 14.30 -3.59 14.69
N ARG A 110 14.46 -2.46 15.35
CA ARG A 110 14.31 -2.35 16.81
C ARG A 110 12.88 -2.65 17.26
N GLU A 111 11.87 -2.14 16.54
CA GLU A 111 10.47 -2.31 16.91
C GLU A 111 9.95 -3.71 16.63
N LEU A 112 10.39 -4.36 15.54
CA LEU A 112 10.08 -5.77 15.26
C LEU A 112 10.72 -6.73 16.27
N ALA A 113 11.89 -6.39 16.81
CA ALA A 113 12.57 -7.17 17.85
C ALA A 113 11.97 -6.99 19.25
N ALA A 114 10.99 -6.09 19.43
CA ALA A 114 10.40 -5.85 20.74
C ALA A 114 9.57 -7.08 21.19
N PRO A 115 9.67 -7.54 22.46
CA PRO A 115 8.95 -8.72 22.95
C PRO A 115 7.42 -8.65 22.81
N LYS A 116 6.87 -7.43 22.73
CA LYS A 116 5.43 -7.18 22.56
C LYS A 116 4.95 -7.26 21.11
N TRP A 117 5.86 -7.33 20.13
CA TRP A 117 5.51 -7.38 18.73
C TRP A 117 5.07 -8.80 18.36
N THR A 118 3.89 -8.93 17.75
CA THR A 118 3.24 -10.24 17.52
C THR A 118 3.33 -10.72 16.08
N GLY A 119 4.10 -10.05 15.22
CA GLY A 119 4.23 -10.44 13.81
C GLY A 119 3.06 -10.00 12.92
N ALA A 120 2.29 -8.99 13.34
CA ALA A 120 1.13 -8.53 12.58
C ALA A 120 1.54 -7.98 11.19
N PRO A 121 0.73 -8.17 10.13
CA PRO A 121 1.04 -7.62 8.82
C PRO A 121 1.14 -6.09 8.82
N ILE A 122 2.18 -5.56 8.14
CA ILE A 122 2.42 -4.12 8.04
C ILE A 122 2.15 -3.62 6.62
N ALA A 123 1.32 -2.59 6.49
CA ALA A 123 1.02 -1.94 5.21
C ALA A 123 1.85 -0.67 4.99
N MET A 124 2.44 -0.55 3.81
CA MET A 124 3.18 0.63 3.34
C MET A 124 2.51 1.23 2.12
N GLY A 125 2.75 2.51 1.85
CA GLY A 125 2.06 3.21 0.77
C GLY A 125 0.67 3.72 1.13
N THR A 126 0.37 3.83 2.43
CA THR A 126 -0.99 4.09 2.93
C THR A 126 -1.30 5.58 2.97
N ASN A 127 -0.47 6.38 3.64
CA ASN A 127 -0.65 7.83 3.73
C ASN A 127 0.30 8.60 2.80
N VAL A 128 1.41 7.99 2.41
CA VAL A 128 2.40 8.57 1.48
C VAL A 128 2.88 7.48 0.56
N ASP A 129 3.32 7.84 -0.64
CA ASP A 129 3.99 6.89 -1.50
C ASP A 129 5.42 6.65 -1.03
N CYS A 130 5.73 5.41 -0.67
CA CYS A 130 7.04 5.02 -0.18
C CYS A 130 8.10 4.89 -1.30
N TYR A 131 7.67 4.87 -2.56
CA TYR A 131 8.52 4.88 -3.77
C TYR A 131 8.34 6.15 -4.61
N GLN A 132 7.94 7.26 -3.98
CA GLN A 132 8.02 8.58 -4.61
C GLN A 132 9.47 8.94 -4.98
N ARG A 133 9.67 10.00 -5.77
CA ARG A 133 11.00 10.43 -6.25
C ARG A 133 12.06 10.56 -5.14
N ALA A 134 11.66 11.01 -3.95
CA ALA A 134 12.53 11.11 -2.77
C ALA A 134 13.28 9.79 -2.46
N GLU A 135 12.62 8.64 -2.65
CA GLU A 135 13.19 7.32 -2.39
C GLU A 135 14.36 6.97 -3.33
N GLY A 136 14.45 7.63 -4.49
CA GLY A 136 15.60 7.49 -5.40
C GLY A 136 16.90 7.98 -4.77
N ARG A 137 16.79 8.96 -3.87
CA ARG A 137 17.93 9.56 -3.16
C ARG A 137 18.14 8.98 -1.77
N TYR A 138 17.07 8.88 -0.98
CA TYR A 138 17.16 8.48 0.42
C TYR A 138 17.32 6.97 0.61
N ARG A 139 16.81 6.16 -0.32
CA ARG A 139 16.96 4.70 -0.30
C ARG A 139 16.59 4.08 1.05
N LEU A 140 15.48 4.50 1.65
CA LEU A 140 15.03 3.97 2.95
C LEU A 140 14.36 2.60 2.80
N MET A 141 13.69 2.36 1.67
CA MET A 141 12.92 1.13 1.44
C MET A 141 13.77 -0.15 1.45
N PRO A 142 14.98 -0.22 0.86
CA PRO A 142 15.83 -1.41 0.95
C PRO A 142 16.11 -1.82 2.40
N GLY A 143 16.41 -0.85 3.27
CA GLY A 143 16.66 -1.10 4.69
C GLY A 143 15.41 -1.56 5.45
N ILE A 144 14.25 -0.98 5.11
CA ILE A 144 12.96 -1.36 5.71
C ILE A 144 12.56 -2.79 5.26
N ILE A 145 12.67 -3.11 3.97
CA ILE A 145 12.32 -4.43 3.44
C ILE A 145 13.26 -5.49 4.00
N ALA A 146 14.58 -5.21 4.07
CA ALA A 146 15.52 -6.12 4.70
C ALA A 146 15.15 -6.41 6.16
N ALA A 147 14.81 -5.38 6.94
CA ALA A 147 14.37 -5.57 8.32
C ALA A 147 13.09 -6.43 8.45
N LEU A 148 12.12 -6.25 7.55
CA LEU A 148 10.89 -7.06 7.53
C LEU A 148 11.17 -8.51 7.12
N ARG A 149 12.03 -8.73 6.11
CA ARG A 149 12.50 -10.06 5.67
C ARG A 149 13.20 -10.78 6.81
N ASP A 150 14.17 -10.13 7.46
CA ASP A 150 15.01 -10.73 8.50
C ASP A 150 14.17 -11.15 9.73
N ALA A 151 13.06 -10.43 10.00
CA ALA A 151 12.10 -10.76 11.03
C ALA A 151 10.97 -11.70 10.57
N ALA A 152 10.98 -12.15 9.30
CA ALA A 152 9.90 -12.90 8.65
C ALA A 152 8.50 -12.27 8.83
N ASN A 153 8.43 -10.94 8.92
CA ASN A 153 7.19 -10.23 9.21
C ASN A 153 6.37 -9.98 7.93
N PRO A 154 5.09 -10.38 7.84
CA PRO A 154 4.28 -10.13 6.66
C PRO A 154 4.12 -8.64 6.35
N PHE A 155 4.09 -8.27 5.06
CA PHE A 155 3.87 -6.88 4.67
C PHE A 155 3.22 -6.70 3.31
N SER A 156 2.66 -5.50 3.12
CA SER A 156 2.13 -5.07 1.83
C SER A 156 2.67 -3.71 1.41
N ILE A 157 2.83 -3.51 0.09
CA ILE A 157 3.26 -2.24 -0.49
C ILE A 157 2.26 -1.80 -1.55
N LEU A 158 1.67 -0.62 -1.35
CA LEU A 158 0.91 0.10 -2.38
C LEU A 158 1.76 1.25 -2.94
N THR A 159 1.84 1.40 -4.26
CA THR A 159 2.58 2.53 -4.85
C THR A 159 2.04 2.98 -6.21
N LYS A 160 2.35 4.21 -6.60
CA LYS A 160 2.28 4.73 -7.97
C LYS A 160 3.66 4.83 -8.62
N GLY A 161 4.74 4.66 -7.85
CA GLY A 161 6.12 4.78 -8.30
C GLY A 161 6.64 3.52 -8.97
N SER A 162 7.40 3.67 -10.05
CA SER A 162 8.09 2.56 -10.73
C SER A 162 9.39 2.15 -10.04
N LEU A 163 9.87 2.96 -9.09
CA LEU A 163 11.13 2.73 -8.38
C LEU A 163 11.13 1.46 -7.52
N ILE A 164 9.94 0.91 -7.21
CA ILE A 164 9.80 -0.39 -6.55
C ILE A 164 10.56 -1.52 -7.26
N LEU A 165 10.72 -1.44 -8.59
CA LEU A 165 11.45 -2.44 -9.36
C LEU A 165 12.96 -2.47 -9.07
N ARG A 166 13.53 -1.39 -8.52
CA ARG A 166 14.92 -1.39 -8.01
C ARG A 166 15.12 -2.43 -6.92
N ASP A 167 14.09 -2.67 -6.12
CA ASP A 167 14.14 -3.52 -4.94
C ASP A 167 13.49 -4.90 -5.22
N LEU A 168 13.35 -5.27 -6.50
CA LEU A 168 12.68 -6.49 -6.94
C LEU A 168 13.32 -7.75 -6.36
N ASP A 169 14.64 -7.90 -6.45
CA ASP A 169 15.34 -9.07 -5.91
C ASP A 169 15.11 -9.21 -4.40
N LEU A 170 15.15 -8.10 -3.68
CA LEU A 170 14.89 -8.07 -2.24
C LEU A 170 13.44 -8.43 -1.89
N LEU A 171 12.47 -8.03 -2.73
CA LEU A 171 11.07 -8.44 -2.59
C LEU A 171 10.88 -9.94 -2.88
N VAL A 172 11.62 -10.48 -3.87
CA VAL A 172 11.62 -11.92 -4.18
C VAL A 172 12.16 -12.72 -2.99
N GLU A 173 13.29 -12.30 -2.41
CA GLU A 173 13.87 -12.89 -1.19
C GLU A 173 12.89 -12.83 -0.02
N ALA A 174 12.30 -11.66 0.25
CA ALA A 174 11.30 -11.49 1.31
C ALA A 174 10.11 -12.43 1.12
N SER A 175 9.66 -12.65 -0.12
CA SER A 175 8.54 -13.53 -0.44
C SER A 175 8.82 -15.03 -0.23
N GLN A 176 10.07 -15.41 0.06
CA GLN A 176 10.45 -16.78 0.45
C GLN A 176 10.27 -17.05 1.94
N VAL A 177 10.32 -16.02 2.78
CA VAL A 177 10.31 -16.17 4.25
C VAL A 177 9.01 -15.66 4.88
N THR A 178 8.25 -14.83 4.19
CA THR A 178 6.98 -14.29 4.70
C THR A 178 6.00 -13.94 3.59
N GLU A 179 4.76 -13.61 3.95
CA GLU A 179 3.76 -13.14 2.99
C GLU A 179 4.08 -11.70 2.54
N VAL A 180 4.34 -11.55 1.25
CA VAL A 180 4.56 -10.26 0.59
C VAL A 180 3.47 -10.06 -0.45
N SER A 181 2.74 -8.96 -0.34
CA SER A 181 1.78 -8.52 -1.34
C SER A 181 2.10 -7.12 -1.83
N THR A 182 1.92 -6.88 -3.11
CA THR A 182 2.10 -5.56 -3.71
C THR A 182 0.86 -5.15 -4.48
N ALA A 183 0.69 -3.85 -4.64
CA ALA A 183 -0.30 -3.31 -5.54
C ALA A 183 0.19 -2.00 -6.13
N VAL A 184 -0.17 -1.75 -7.38
CA VAL A 184 -0.01 -0.44 -8.00
C VAL A 184 -1.34 0.30 -8.04
N SER A 185 -1.34 1.63 -7.88
CA SER A 185 -2.55 2.43 -8.09
C SER A 185 -2.64 2.90 -9.55
N ALA A 186 -3.67 2.45 -10.26
CA ALA A 186 -4.00 2.88 -11.62
C ALA A 186 -5.52 3.00 -11.78
N GLY A 187 -6.08 4.19 -11.47
CA GLY A 187 -7.52 4.44 -11.52
C GLY A 187 -8.11 4.55 -12.93
N PHE A 188 -7.29 4.93 -13.90
CA PHE A 188 -7.64 5.18 -15.29
C PHE A 188 -6.35 5.25 -16.13
N LEU A 189 -6.48 5.23 -17.46
CA LEU A 189 -5.37 5.18 -18.42
C LEU A 189 -5.36 6.32 -19.45
N ASP A 190 -6.21 7.32 -19.24
CA ASP A 190 -6.27 8.53 -20.06
C ASP A 190 -5.09 9.44 -19.70
N ASP A 191 -4.29 9.81 -20.72
CA ASP A 191 -3.04 10.56 -20.51
C ASP A 191 -3.31 12.00 -20.09
N ASP A 192 -4.40 12.62 -20.56
CA ASP A 192 -4.73 14.00 -20.23
C ASP A 192 -5.28 14.11 -18.81
N ALA A 193 -6.17 13.19 -18.42
CA ALA A 193 -6.60 13.05 -17.03
C ALA A 193 -5.41 12.80 -16.10
N TRP A 194 -4.47 11.94 -16.49
CA TRP A 194 -3.28 11.64 -15.70
C TRP A 194 -2.40 12.89 -15.49
N ARG A 195 -2.08 13.62 -16.56
CA ARG A 195 -1.30 14.87 -16.47
C ARG A 195 -2.01 15.90 -15.59
N ALA A 196 -3.34 15.97 -15.68
CA ALA A 196 -4.12 16.95 -14.94
C ALA A 196 -4.23 16.66 -13.44
N VAL A 197 -4.37 15.38 -13.04
CA VAL A 197 -4.66 15.02 -11.62
C VAL A 197 -3.52 14.32 -10.89
N GLU A 198 -2.52 13.79 -11.58
CA GLU A 198 -1.40 13.04 -11.01
C GLU A 198 -0.02 13.43 -11.61
N PRO A 199 0.31 14.72 -11.75
CA PRO A 199 1.43 15.19 -12.57
C PRO A 199 2.82 14.72 -12.10
N GLY A 200 2.98 14.41 -10.81
CA GLY A 200 4.26 13.98 -10.24
C GLY A 200 4.50 12.46 -10.31
N THR A 201 3.53 11.69 -10.80
CA THR A 201 3.59 10.22 -10.83
C THR A 201 4.10 9.70 -12.17
N PRO A 202 4.62 8.46 -12.26
CA PRO A 202 4.76 7.75 -13.53
C PRO A 202 3.42 7.61 -14.26
N ASN A 203 3.44 7.54 -15.60
CA ASN A 203 2.23 7.28 -16.39
C ASN A 203 1.55 5.97 -15.94
N PRO A 204 0.21 5.89 -15.88
CA PRO A 204 -0.52 4.70 -15.45
C PRO A 204 -0.13 3.41 -16.20
N ARG A 205 0.24 3.51 -17.49
CA ARG A 205 0.74 2.36 -18.27
C ARG A 205 2.06 1.83 -17.72
N LYS A 206 2.97 2.72 -17.32
CA LYS A 206 4.23 2.33 -16.64
C LYS A 206 3.98 1.65 -15.31
N ARG A 207 2.90 2.01 -14.61
CA ARG A 207 2.51 1.33 -13.36
C ARG A 207 1.97 -0.08 -13.63
N LEU A 208 1.23 -0.27 -14.73
CA LEU A 208 0.82 -1.60 -15.16
C LEU A 208 2.01 -2.47 -15.61
N GLU A 209 3.02 -1.89 -16.26
CA GLU A 209 4.29 -2.60 -16.54
C GLU A 209 4.97 -3.06 -15.24
N VAL A 210 5.01 -2.22 -14.21
CA VAL A 210 5.52 -2.60 -12.87
C VAL A 210 4.75 -3.78 -12.29
N CYS A 211 3.41 -3.77 -12.41
CA CYS A 211 2.57 -4.89 -11.98
C CYS A 211 2.91 -6.19 -12.71
N ALA A 212 3.05 -6.13 -14.04
CA ALA A 212 3.44 -7.27 -14.86
C ALA A 212 4.81 -7.82 -14.43
N THR A 213 5.83 -6.96 -14.33
CA THR A 213 7.18 -7.36 -13.94
C THR A 213 7.23 -8.01 -12.56
N LEU A 214 6.53 -7.46 -11.55
CA LEU A 214 6.46 -8.06 -10.21
C LEU A 214 5.84 -9.47 -10.26
N ASN A 215 4.75 -9.64 -11.00
CA ASN A 215 4.06 -10.92 -11.14
C ASN A 215 4.90 -11.95 -11.90
N GLU A 216 5.59 -11.57 -12.97
CA GLU A 216 6.53 -12.42 -13.72
C GLU A 216 7.63 -12.98 -12.80
N HIS A 217 8.12 -12.17 -11.86
CA HIS A 217 9.15 -12.56 -10.90
C HIS A 217 8.58 -13.26 -9.65
N GLY A 218 7.27 -13.43 -9.57
CA GLY A 218 6.60 -14.21 -8.53
C GLY A 218 6.30 -13.44 -7.24
N VAL A 219 6.41 -12.12 -7.29
CA VAL A 219 5.94 -11.19 -6.25
C VAL A 219 4.51 -10.80 -6.59
N ARG A 220 3.55 -11.24 -5.77
CA ARG A 220 2.11 -11.03 -6.03
C ARG A 220 1.80 -9.54 -6.14
N CYS A 221 1.30 -9.10 -7.30
CA CYS A 221 0.94 -7.72 -7.58
C CYS A 221 -0.49 -7.59 -8.12
N GLY A 222 -1.33 -6.84 -7.42
CA GLY A 222 -2.65 -6.45 -7.89
C GLY A 222 -2.71 -4.99 -8.35
N VAL A 223 -3.91 -4.55 -8.73
CA VAL A 223 -4.17 -3.14 -9.05
C VAL A 223 -5.25 -2.59 -8.13
N LEU A 224 -4.90 -1.50 -7.45
CA LEU A 224 -5.89 -0.62 -6.85
C LEU A 224 -6.36 0.34 -7.93
N MET A 225 -7.55 0.11 -8.50
CA MET A 225 -8.14 1.00 -9.49
C MET A 225 -8.70 2.22 -8.76
N ALA A 226 -7.80 3.14 -8.39
CA ALA A 226 -8.07 4.25 -7.51
C ALA A 226 -7.25 5.53 -7.81
N PRO A 227 -7.89 6.71 -7.76
CA PRO A 227 -9.33 6.89 -7.67
C PRO A 227 -9.99 6.67 -9.03
N ILE A 228 -11.20 6.12 -9.03
CA ILE A 228 -12.15 6.30 -10.13
C ILE A 228 -12.82 7.66 -9.92
N LEU A 229 -12.64 8.59 -10.86
CA LEU A 229 -13.14 9.96 -10.81
C LEU A 229 -14.55 10.04 -11.42
N PRO A 230 -15.59 10.35 -10.63
CA PRO A 230 -16.96 10.49 -11.14
C PRO A 230 -17.07 11.43 -12.35
N TYR A 231 -17.79 11.00 -13.38
CA TYR A 231 -18.03 11.72 -14.63
C TYR A 231 -16.80 12.02 -15.49
N LEU A 232 -15.59 11.70 -15.02
CA LEU A 232 -14.34 11.93 -15.73
C LEU A 232 -13.74 10.60 -16.23
N THR A 233 -13.74 9.57 -15.39
CA THR A 233 -13.05 8.31 -15.68
C THR A 233 -13.89 7.07 -15.42
N ASP A 234 -15.20 7.24 -15.25
CA ASP A 234 -16.10 6.18 -14.77
C ASP A 234 -17.23 5.83 -15.75
N SER A 235 -17.12 6.27 -17.00
CA SER A 235 -18.01 5.82 -18.07
C SER A 235 -17.81 4.32 -18.33
N PRO A 236 -18.85 3.58 -18.76
CA PRO A 236 -18.70 2.15 -19.02
C PRO A 236 -17.57 1.78 -19.98
N ALA A 237 -17.36 2.58 -21.02
CA ALA A 237 -16.28 2.38 -21.98
C ALA A 237 -14.89 2.56 -21.34
N LEU A 238 -14.71 3.60 -20.51
CA LEU A 238 -13.44 3.86 -19.83
C LEU A 238 -13.13 2.82 -18.76
N LEU A 239 -14.14 2.37 -18.01
CA LEU A 239 -13.99 1.28 -17.05
C LEU A 239 -13.60 -0.02 -17.75
N SER A 240 -14.30 -0.39 -18.83
CA SER A 240 -13.99 -1.58 -19.63
C SER A 240 -12.57 -1.53 -20.19
N ALA A 241 -12.18 -0.42 -20.81
CA ALA A 241 -10.84 -0.24 -21.35
C ALA A 241 -9.75 -0.35 -20.27
N THR A 242 -9.97 0.25 -19.10
CA THR A 242 -9.02 0.21 -17.99
C THR A 242 -8.89 -1.20 -17.40
N VAL A 243 -10.01 -1.88 -17.12
CA VAL A 243 -9.99 -3.24 -16.56
C VAL A 243 -9.36 -4.24 -17.54
N ARG A 244 -9.63 -4.11 -18.84
CA ARG A 244 -8.99 -4.94 -19.87
C ARG A 244 -7.46 -4.83 -19.81
N ARG A 245 -6.92 -3.61 -19.73
CA ARG A 245 -5.47 -3.39 -19.62
C ARG A 245 -4.89 -3.88 -18.29
N ILE A 246 -5.64 -3.78 -17.19
CA ILE A 246 -5.26 -4.35 -15.90
C ILE A 246 -5.14 -5.88 -16.01
N ALA A 247 -6.06 -6.52 -16.70
CA ALA A 247 -6.01 -7.96 -16.96
C ALA A 247 -4.82 -8.35 -17.85
N GLU A 248 -4.57 -7.61 -18.93
CA GLU A 248 -3.41 -7.79 -19.82
C GLU A 248 -2.07 -7.68 -19.06
N ALA A 249 -1.99 -6.85 -18.02
CA ALA A 249 -0.83 -6.73 -17.16
C ALA A 249 -0.65 -7.88 -16.15
N GLY A 250 -1.55 -8.88 -16.16
CA GLY A 250 -1.46 -10.05 -15.30
C GLY A 250 -1.77 -9.78 -13.82
N ALA A 251 -2.53 -8.72 -13.50
CA ALA A 251 -2.85 -8.37 -12.13
C ALA A 251 -3.57 -9.53 -11.39
N VAL A 252 -3.09 -9.85 -10.18
CA VAL A 252 -3.64 -10.97 -9.38
C VAL A 252 -4.97 -10.64 -8.72
N HIS A 253 -5.34 -9.37 -8.67
CA HIS A 253 -6.67 -8.87 -8.30
C HIS A 253 -6.82 -7.42 -8.77
N VAL A 254 -8.06 -6.93 -8.84
CA VAL A 254 -8.37 -5.52 -9.02
C VAL A 254 -9.37 -5.06 -7.97
N THR A 255 -9.05 -3.96 -7.29
CA THR A 255 -9.92 -3.37 -6.26
C THR A 255 -10.31 -1.95 -6.69
N PRO A 256 -11.58 -1.69 -7.03
CA PRO A 256 -12.04 -0.35 -7.38
C PRO A 256 -12.24 0.52 -6.14
N ILE A 257 -11.76 1.76 -6.18
CA ILE A 257 -12.10 2.78 -5.19
C ILE A 257 -12.55 4.04 -5.92
N VAL A 258 -13.82 4.42 -5.71
CA VAL A 258 -14.33 5.73 -6.13
C VAL A 258 -13.66 6.82 -5.31
N LEU A 259 -13.34 7.93 -5.96
CA LEU A 259 -12.75 9.11 -5.36
C LEU A 259 -13.30 9.41 -3.96
N HIS A 260 -12.38 9.69 -3.04
CA HIS A 260 -12.65 9.98 -1.64
C HIS A 260 -12.01 11.33 -1.27
N LEU A 261 -12.86 12.31 -0.93
CA LEU A 261 -12.49 13.71 -0.71
C LEU A 261 -12.63 14.09 0.77
N ARG A 262 -11.61 13.77 1.57
CA ARG A 262 -11.49 14.26 2.96
C ARG A 262 -11.20 15.77 3.00
N PRO A 263 -11.49 16.45 4.12
CA PRO A 263 -10.99 17.81 4.35
C PRO A 263 -9.48 17.88 4.11
N GLY A 264 -9.00 19.00 3.56
CA GLY A 264 -7.65 19.22 3.04
C GLY A 264 -7.53 18.82 1.56
N ALA A 265 -8.02 17.64 1.19
CA ALA A 265 -8.00 17.17 -0.20
C ALA A 265 -9.18 17.71 -1.01
N ARG A 266 -10.35 17.86 -0.39
CA ARG A 266 -11.58 18.33 -1.05
C ARG A 266 -11.40 19.74 -1.59
N GLU A 267 -10.89 20.65 -0.78
CA GLU A 267 -10.73 22.06 -1.12
C GLU A 267 -9.78 22.20 -2.32
N TRP A 268 -8.67 21.47 -2.30
CA TRP A 268 -7.71 21.43 -3.40
C TRP A 268 -8.31 20.82 -4.68
N PHE A 269 -9.02 19.70 -4.55
CA PHE A 269 -9.67 19.04 -5.68
C PHE A 269 -10.79 19.90 -6.28
N MET A 270 -11.62 20.53 -5.46
CA MET A 270 -12.72 21.38 -5.94
C MET A 270 -12.21 22.65 -6.60
N ALA A 271 -11.09 23.22 -6.12
CA ALA A 271 -10.43 24.35 -6.78
C ALA A 271 -9.91 23.97 -8.18
N TRP A 272 -9.27 22.81 -8.31
CA TRP A 272 -8.89 22.25 -9.62
C TRP A 272 -10.12 21.99 -10.50
N LEU A 273 -11.14 21.33 -9.97
CA LEU A 273 -12.36 20.99 -10.72
C LEU A 273 -13.08 22.24 -11.24
N SER A 274 -13.11 23.31 -10.45
CA SER A 274 -13.77 24.57 -10.82
C SER A 274 -13.06 25.27 -11.97
N ARG A 275 -11.74 25.10 -12.08
CA ARG A 275 -10.93 25.66 -13.16
C ARG A 275 -10.97 24.80 -14.42
N GLU A 276 -10.76 23.49 -14.29
CA GLU A 276 -10.61 22.58 -15.44
C GLU A 276 -11.96 22.04 -15.96
N HIS A 277 -12.92 21.83 -15.06
CA HIS A 277 -14.22 21.21 -15.37
C HIS A 277 -15.40 21.92 -14.65
N PRO A 278 -15.61 23.23 -14.87
CA PRO A 278 -16.60 24.03 -14.13
C PRO A 278 -18.03 23.45 -14.20
N ARG A 279 -18.38 22.81 -15.33
CA ARG A 279 -19.70 22.17 -15.52
C ARG A 279 -19.96 20.98 -14.59
N LEU A 280 -18.91 20.36 -14.05
CA LEU A 280 -19.02 19.22 -13.13
C LEU A 280 -19.12 19.63 -11.67
N VAL A 281 -18.84 20.89 -11.32
CA VAL A 281 -18.87 21.37 -9.93
C VAL A 281 -20.21 21.07 -9.24
N PRO A 282 -21.40 21.35 -9.82
CA PRO A 282 -22.66 21.03 -9.16
C PRO A 282 -22.81 19.54 -8.86
N ARG A 283 -22.39 18.66 -9.78
CA ARG A 283 -22.43 17.20 -9.60
C ARG A 283 -21.51 16.72 -8.48
N TYR A 284 -20.33 17.33 -8.35
CA TYR A 284 -19.42 16.98 -7.27
C TYR A 284 -19.89 17.50 -5.92
N LEU A 285 -20.57 18.66 -5.87
CA LEU A 285 -21.24 19.12 -4.66
C LEU A 285 -22.38 18.20 -4.23
N GLU A 286 -23.16 17.66 -5.18
CA GLU A 286 -24.16 16.62 -4.90
C GLU A 286 -23.52 15.35 -4.30
N LEU A 287 -22.40 14.90 -4.87
CA LEU A 287 -21.73 13.67 -4.43
C LEU A 287 -20.95 13.80 -3.11
N TYR A 288 -20.31 14.95 -2.87
CA TYR A 288 -19.31 15.12 -1.81
C TYR A 288 -19.60 16.27 -0.84
N GLY A 289 -20.69 17.02 -1.03
CA GLY A 289 -21.05 18.15 -0.16
C GLY A 289 -21.37 17.75 1.28
N ARG A 290 -21.84 16.51 1.49
CA ARG A 290 -22.24 15.99 2.81
C ARG A 290 -21.23 15.04 3.46
N GLY A 291 -20.14 14.69 2.78
CA GLY A 291 -19.23 13.65 3.26
C GLY A 291 -18.02 13.42 2.37
N ALA A 292 -17.06 12.66 2.88
CA ALA A 292 -15.83 12.37 2.13
C ALA A 292 -16.02 11.32 1.04
N TYR A 293 -17.08 10.52 1.11
CA TYR A 293 -17.38 9.43 0.19
C TYR A 293 -18.55 9.81 -0.71
N ALA A 294 -18.50 9.36 -1.96
CA ALA A 294 -19.68 9.35 -2.82
C ALA A 294 -20.80 8.49 -2.19
N PRO A 295 -22.08 8.68 -2.55
CA PRO A 295 -23.17 7.85 -2.05
C PRO A 295 -22.90 6.35 -2.22
N LYS A 296 -23.32 5.54 -1.23
CA LYS A 296 -23.05 4.08 -1.22
C LYS A 296 -23.52 3.39 -2.51
N ALA A 297 -24.71 3.75 -3.00
CA ALA A 297 -25.24 3.22 -4.26
C ALA A 297 -24.33 3.51 -5.48
N TYR A 298 -23.64 4.67 -5.49
CA TYR A 298 -22.68 5.01 -6.53
C TYR A 298 -21.45 4.10 -6.48
N GLN A 299 -20.89 3.93 -5.28
CA GLN A 299 -19.74 3.06 -5.05
C GLN A 299 -20.05 1.61 -5.41
N GLU A 300 -21.22 1.10 -5.00
CA GLU A 300 -21.66 -0.26 -5.31
C GLU A 300 -21.88 -0.48 -6.80
N ARG A 301 -22.45 0.50 -7.52
CA ARG A 301 -22.64 0.43 -8.98
C ARG A 301 -21.30 0.29 -9.69
N ILE A 302 -20.33 1.16 -9.37
CA ILE A 302 -18.98 1.10 -9.94
C ILE A 302 -18.27 -0.20 -9.55
N GLY A 303 -18.37 -0.58 -8.28
CA GLY A 303 -17.77 -1.82 -7.77
C GLY A 303 -18.27 -3.06 -8.49
N ARG A 304 -19.59 -3.20 -8.67
CA ARG A 304 -20.20 -4.31 -9.42
C ARG A 304 -19.73 -4.33 -10.88
N GLN A 305 -19.69 -3.18 -11.53
CA GLN A 305 -19.27 -3.09 -12.92
C GLN A 305 -17.81 -3.49 -13.12
N VAL A 306 -16.91 -3.01 -12.26
CA VAL A 306 -15.49 -3.40 -12.30
C VAL A 306 -15.32 -4.88 -11.99
N ALA A 307 -16.05 -5.43 -11.01
CA ALA A 307 -16.00 -6.85 -10.67
C ALA A 307 -16.44 -7.74 -11.84
N GLU A 308 -17.52 -7.35 -12.54
CA GLU A 308 -18.01 -8.09 -13.71
C GLU A 308 -16.99 -8.05 -14.87
N LEU A 309 -16.44 -6.87 -15.17
CA LEU A 309 -15.38 -6.73 -16.18
C LEU A 309 -14.13 -7.54 -15.81
N ALA A 310 -13.74 -7.54 -14.53
CA ALA A 310 -12.58 -8.27 -14.04
C ALA A 310 -12.76 -9.79 -14.23
N ARG A 311 -13.97 -10.30 -13.96
CA ARG A 311 -14.35 -11.69 -14.20
C ARG A 311 -14.33 -12.04 -15.69
N GLN A 312 -14.87 -11.16 -16.54
CA GLN A 312 -14.88 -11.34 -18.00
C GLN A 312 -13.47 -11.41 -18.60
N HIS A 313 -12.56 -10.54 -18.12
CA HIS A 313 -11.18 -10.49 -18.60
C HIS A 313 -10.21 -11.42 -17.84
N GLY A 314 -10.68 -12.15 -16.83
CA GLY A 314 -9.89 -13.15 -16.12
C GLY A 314 -8.86 -12.60 -15.14
N VAL A 315 -9.07 -11.40 -14.59
CA VAL A 315 -8.21 -10.84 -13.53
C VAL A 315 -8.20 -11.80 -12.33
N GLY A 316 -7.02 -12.07 -11.78
CA GLY A 316 -6.87 -12.95 -10.61
C GLY A 316 -7.05 -14.45 -10.88
N ARG A 317 -7.08 -14.90 -12.13
CA ARG A 317 -6.91 -16.32 -12.44
C ARG A 317 -5.53 -16.79 -11.99
N ALA A 318 -5.50 -17.87 -11.21
CA ALA A 318 -4.26 -18.42 -10.67
C ALA A 318 -3.27 -18.75 -11.80
N THR A 319 -2.04 -18.27 -11.66
CA THR A 319 -0.92 -18.66 -12.49
C THR A 319 -0.39 -20.02 -12.06
N PRO A 320 0.25 -20.82 -12.95
CA PRO A 320 0.83 -22.12 -12.59
C PRO A 320 1.84 -22.05 -11.41
N ARG A 321 2.44 -20.88 -11.17
CA ARG A 321 3.38 -20.63 -10.06
C ARG A 321 2.66 -20.43 -8.72
N GLU A 322 1.44 -19.91 -8.71
CA GLU A 322 0.60 -19.76 -7.51
C GLU A 322 -0.01 -21.09 -7.07
N ALA A 323 -0.35 -21.98 -8.00
CA ALA A 323 -0.86 -23.32 -7.70
C ALA A 323 0.14 -24.20 -6.92
N ARG A 324 1.42 -23.81 -6.89
CA ARG A 324 2.51 -24.55 -6.20
C ARG A 324 2.83 -24.00 -4.80
N ARG A 325 2.27 -22.86 -4.39
CA ARG A 325 2.48 -22.34 -3.02
C ARG A 325 1.47 -23.00 -2.08
N ILE A 326 1.96 -23.78 -1.11
CA ILE A 326 1.14 -24.24 0.02
C ILE A 326 0.79 -23.00 0.84
N ARG A 327 -0.47 -22.58 0.78
CA ARG A 327 -0.97 -21.49 1.60
C ARG A 327 -1.00 -21.99 3.06
N PRO A 328 -0.37 -21.29 4.03
CA PRO A 328 -0.63 -21.58 5.43
C PRO A 328 -2.14 -21.49 5.65
N THR A 329 -2.72 -22.51 6.28
CA THR A 329 -4.15 -22.53 6.61
C THR A 329 -4.51 -21.25 7.33
N ALA A 330 -5.46 -20.49 6.76
CA ALA A 330 -5.98 -19.29 7.40
C ALA A 330 -6.47 -19.66 8.80
N THR A 331 -5.98 -18.97 9.83
CA THR A 331 -6.58 -19.02 11.16
C THR A 331 -8.07 -18.68 11.01
N PRO A 332 -9.01 -19.51 11.50
CA PRO A 332 -10.42 -19.28 11.29
C PRO A 332 -10.80 -17.87 11.73
N GLN A 333 -11.33 -17.08 10.79
CA GLN A 333 -11.96 -15.81 11.13
C GLN A 333 -13.13 -16.14 12.06
N ARG A 334 -13.04 -15.68 13.32
CA ARG A 334 -14.21 -15.66 14.21
C ARG A 334 -15.32 -14.89 13.48
N PRO A 335 -16.52 -15.46 13.30
CA PRO A 335 -17.61 -14.74 12.66
C PRO A 335 -17.86 -13.44 13.41
N SER A 336 -18.02 -12.35 12.66
CA SER A 336 -18.37 -11.04 13.17
C SER A 336 -19.76 -11.13 13.81
N GLY A 337 -19.81 -11.49 15.08
CA GLY A 337 -21.02 -11.51 15.88
C GLY A 337 -21.60 -10.10 15.96
N GLN A 338 -22.83 -9.96 15.49
CA GLN A 338 -23.75 -8.99 16.07
C GLN A 338 -23.78 -9.27 17.58
N TRP A 339 -23.27 -8.36 18.38
CA TRP A 339 -23.43 -8.43 19.83
C TRP A 339 -24.85 -7.94 20.16
N PRO A 340 -25.71 -8.77 20.79
CA PRO A 340 -26.96 -8.30 21.34
C PRO A 340 -26.67 -7.29 22.46
N GLN A 341 -27.42 -6.19 22.49
CA GLN A 341 -27.32 -5.17 23.53
C GLN A 341 -27.66 -5.76 24.91
N PRO A 342 -27.01 -5.31 26.00
CA PRO A 342 -27.26 -5.85 27.34
C PRO A 342 -28.61 -5.35 27.89
N GLY A 343 -29.55 -6.28 28.07
CA GLY A 343 -30.83 -6.03 28.73
C GLY A 343 -31.43 -7.32 29.26
N SER A 344 -31.63 -7.37 30.59
CA SER A 344 -32.31 -8.40 31.40
C SER A 344 -31.74 -9.83 31.39
N VAL A 345 -30.98 -10.16 32.44
CA VAL A 345 -30.70 -11.54 32.85
C VAL A 345 -31.74 -11.94 33.91
N PRO A 346 -32.59 -12.96 33.70
CA PRO A 346 -33.39 -13.56 34.77
C PRO A 346 -32.51 -14.49 35.65
N PRO A 347 -32.87 -14.72 36.93
CA PRO A 347 -32.00 -15.41 37.89
C PRO A 347 -31.80 -16.90 37.56
N LEU A 348 -30.58 -17.38 37.80
CA LEU A 348 -30.18 -18.78 37.72
C LEU A 348 -30.67 -19.57 38.95
N GLU A 349 -31.33 -20.70 38.71
CA GLU A 349 -31.57 -21.74 39.73
C GLU A 349 -30.31 -22.60 39.96
N PRO A 350 -30.08 -23.12 41.18
CA PRO A 350 -28.86 -23.82 41.54
C PRO A 350 -28.80 -25.26 40.99
N ALA A 351 -27.63 -25.61 40.44
CA ALA A 351 -27.28 -26.94 39.97
C ALA A 351 -27.11 -27.95 41.12
N SER A 352 -27.72 -29.13 40.97
CA SER A 352 -27.47 -30.28 41.83
C SER A 352 -26.33 -31.15 41.27
N ALA A 353 -25.47 -31.59 42.18
CA ALA A 353 -24.28 -32.39 41.93
C ALA A 353 -24.60 -33.87 41.65
N ARG A 354 -23.84 -34.51 40.75
CA ARG A 354 -23.52 -35.96 40.80
C ARG A 354 -22.14 -36.25 40.17
N GLY A 355 -21.22 -36.69 41.03
CA GLY A 355 -20.61 -38.03 41.02
C GLY A 355 -19.69 -38.46 39.86
N PRO A 356 -18.47 -38.97 40.14
CA PRO A 356 -17.49 -39.43 39.15
C PRO A 356 -17.66 -40.93 38.81
N ASP A 357 -17.14 -41.37 37.67
CA ASP A 357 -16.82 -42.78 37.43
C ASP A 357 -15.59 -42.94 36.53
N GLU A 358 -14.86 -44.03 36.80
CA GLU A 358 -13.48 -44.36 36.46
C GLU A 358 -13.31 -45.15 35.14
N HIS A 359 -12.05 -45.53 34.86
CA HIS A 359 -11.57 -46.70 34.07
C HIS A 359 -11.59 -46.58 32.52
N THR A 360 -10.60 -46.99 31.71
CA THR A 360 -9.23 -47.56 31.80
C THR A 360 -8.62 -47.48 30.36
N PRO A 361 -7.32 -47.72 30.13
CA PRO A 361 -6.63 -47.50 28.85
C PRO A 361 -6.55 -48.75 27.97
N ASP A 362 -6.36 -48.59 26.65
CA ASP A 362 -5.88 -49.68 25.80
C ASP A 362 -4.75 -49.23 24.86
N GLN A 363 -3.71 -50.05 24.85
CA GLN A 363 -2.52 -50.00 24.01
C GLN A 363 -2.78 -50.82 22.74
N ARG A 364 -2.15 -50.45 21.60
CA ARG A 364 -1.72 -51.43 20.59
C ARG A 364 -0.71 -50.83 19.60
N TYR A 365 0.55 -51.26 19.73
CA TYR A 365 1.44 -51.89 18.72
C TYR A 365 1.04 -51.75 17.23
N ALA A 366 1.91 -51.60 16.21
CA ALA A 366 3.36 -51.75 16.06
C ALA A 366 3.83 -51.23 14.67
N HIS A 367 5.14 -50.97 14.55
CA HIS A 367 6.07 -51.23 13.42
C HIS A 367 5.50 -51.86 12.13
N ARG A 368 5.92 -51.54 10.88
CA ARG A 368 7.30 -51.51 10.30
C ARG A 368 7.21 -51.15 8.77
N PRO A 369 8.25 -51.29 7.89
CA PRO A 369 8.97 -50.16 7.27
C PRO A 369 9.00 -50.12 5.72
N GLY A 370 9.56 -49.03 5.18
CA GLY A 370 10.60 -49.03 4.14
C GLY A 370 10.22 -49.28 2.67
N ARG A 371 10.52 -48.32 1.79
CA ARG A 371 11.07 -48.62 0.46
C ARG A 371 11.79 -47.42 -0.17
N THR A 372 12.89 -47.79 -0.81
CA THR A 372 14.04 -47.08 -1.37
C THR A 372 13.89 -46.68 -2.83
N ALA A 373 14.92 -45.97 -3.32
CA ALA A 373 15.32 -45.63 -4.71
C ALA A 373 14.82 -44.26 -5.19
N ALA A 374 15.63 -43.19 -5.30
CA ALA A 374 16.90 -43.01 -6.03
C ALA A 374 16.73 -43.16 -7.55
N GLU A 375 16.52 -42.04 -8.23
CA GLU A 375 16.89 -41.89 -9.64
C GLU A 375 17.31 -40.45 -9.92
N THR A 376 18.61 -40.30 -10.13
CA THR A 376 19.34 -39.10 -10.51
C THR A 376 19.23 -38.89 -12.02
N ARG A 377 18.62 -37.77 -12.47
CA ARG A 377 18.73 -37.31 -13.86
C ARG A 377 19.65 -36.09 -13.92
N ARG A 378 20.80 -36.26 -14.60
CA ARG A 378 21.70 -35.18 -15.03
C ARG A 378 21.05 -34.37 -16.17
N PRO A 379 21.37 -33.06 -16.29
CA PRO A 379 20.92 -32.22 -17.39
C PRO A 379 21.81 -32.37 -18.65
N PRO A 380 21.29 -32.15 -19.86
CA PRO A 380 22.11 -32.03 -21.06
C PRO A 380 22.76 -30.65 -21.20
N THR A 381 23.94 -30.65 -21.83
CA THR A 381 24.84 -29.53 -22.13
C THR A 381 24.38 -28.65 -23.30
N PRO A 382 24.92 -27.42 -23.46
CA PRO A 382 24.47 -26.45 -24.46
C PRO A 382 25.32 -26.51 -25.75
N GLU A 383 24.72 -26.91 -26.86
CA GLU A 383 25.22 -26.62 -28.21
C GLU A 383 24.05 -26.77 -29.21
N GLN A 384 23.51 -25.65 -29.69
CA GLN A 384 23.21 -25.38 -31.11
C GLN A 384 22.45 -24.05 -31.25
N LEU A 385 23.15 -23.09 -31.84
CA LEU A 385 22.58 -21.97 -32.58
C LEU A 385 21.71 -22.49 -33.74
N THR A 386 20.68 -21.73 -34.13
CA THR A 386 20.55 -21.06 -35.46
C THR A 386 19.05 -20.90 -35.86
N LEU A 387 18.65 -19.66 -36.18
CA LEU A 387 17.54 -19.23 -37.05
C LEU A 387 16.09 -19.71 -36.74
N LEU A 388 15.29 -18.82 -36.14
CA LEU A 388 14.15 -18.12 -36.78
C LEU A 388 13.51 -17.11 -35.81
#